data_AF-A0A941F2C7-F1
#
_entry.id   AF-A0A941F2C7-F1
#
_cell.length_a   1.000
_cell.length_b   1.000
_cell.length_c   1.000
_cell.angle_alpha   90.00
_cell.angle_beta   90.00
_cell.angle_gamma   90.00
#
_symmetry.space_group_name_H-M   'P 1'
#
loop_
_entity.id
_entity.type
_entity.pdbx_description
1 polymer ?
#
loop_
_entity_poly.entity_id
_entity_poly.type
_entity_poly.pdbx_seq_one_letter_code
_entity_poly.pdbx_strand_id
1 'polypeptide(L)'
;MEPFKFKKLEIEQEGSWLKRLLKSPHFKKTIVYAAIGASIGYVLFIIEQDAAKLILWSDTAMQNVLMGMAFGVFITNSPCARGKC
;
A
#
# COMPACT_ATOMS: atom_id res chain seq x y z
N MET A 1 10.99 23.72 -40.23
CA MET A 1 11.03 22.79 -39.07
C MET A 1 10.89 23.65 -37.82
N GLU A 2 9.70 23.73 -37.25
CA GLU A 2 9.46 24.56 -36.06
C GLU A 2 9.95 23.81 -34.81
N PRO A 3 10.70 24.44 -33.90
CA PRO A 3 11.23 23.78 -32.71
C PRO A 3 10.10 23.48 -31.73
N PHE A 4 10.04 22.23 -31.24
CA PHE A 4 9.16 21.82 -30.15
C PHE A 4 9.38 22.73 -28.92
N LYS A 5 8.38 23.56 -28.58
CA LYS A 5 8.37 24.32 -27.33
C LYS A 5 7.79 23.43 -26.23
N PHE A 6 8.67 22.91 -25.38
CA PHE A 6 8.26 22.27 -24.13
C PHE A 6 7.50 23.29 -23.27
N LYS A 7 6.20 23.06 -23.03
CA LYS A 7 5.50 23.74 -21.94
C LYS A 7 6.20 23.31 -20.66
N LYS A 8 6.89 24.25 -19.99
CA LYS A 8 7.34 24.04 -18.62
C LYS A 8 6.08 23.75 -17.80
N LEU A 9 5.90 22.51 -17.35
CA LEU A 9 4.99 22.29 -16.22
C LEU A 9 5.55 23.17 -15.10
N GLU A 10 4.74 24.11 -14.61
CA GLU A 10 4.97 24.72 -13.32
C GLU A 10 4.89 23.58 -12.32
N ILE A 11 6.04 22.96 -12.06
CA ILE A 11 6.21 22.03 -10.95
C ILE A 11 6.14 22.97 -9.75
N GLU A 12 4.92 23.28 -9.29
CA GLU A 12 4.71 23.72 -7.92
C GLU A 12 5.58 22.78 -7.07
N GLN A 13 6.36 23.34 -6.16
CA GLN A 13 7.06 22.54 -5.16
C GLN A 13 5.99 21.78 -4.39
N GLU A 14 5.62 20.60 -4.87
CA GLU A 14 4.74 19.67 -4.19
C GLU A 14 5.51 19.30 -2.91
N GLY A 15 5.18 20.01 -1.83
CA GLY A 15 5.90 19.90 -0.57
C GLY A 15 6.03 18.44 -0.15
N SER A 16 7.11 18.11 0.58
CA SER A 16 7.49 16.77 1.08
C SER A 16 6.73 15.58 0.48
N TRP A 17 7.42 14.75 -0.31
CA TRP A 17 6.90 13.52 -0.93
C TRP A 17 6.01 12.66 0.00
N LEU A 18 6.28 12.67 1.32
CA LEU A 18 5.45 12.08 2.37
C LEU A 18 4.04 12.69 2.46
N LYS A 19 3.91 14.03 2.48
CA LYS A 19 2.60 14.72 2.49
C LYS A 19 1.77 14.36 1.27
N ARG A 20 2.41 14.24 0.09
CA ARG A 20 1.74 13.84 -1.15
C ARG A 20 1.22 12.39 -1.08
N LEU A 21 2.01 11.48 -0.51
CA LEU A 21 1.61 10.09 -0.32
C LEU A 21 0.40 9.98 0.61
N LEU A 22 0.47 10.62 1.79
CA LEU A 22 -0.57 10.60 2.81
C LEU A 22 -1.89 11.25 2.34
N LYS A 23 -1.80 12.29 1.51
CA LYS A 23 -2.97 13.03 1.00
C LYS A 23 -3.62 12.32 -0.20
N SER A 24 -2.96 11.33 -0.80
CA SER A 24 -3.49 10.64 -1.96
C SER A 24 -4.73 9.80 -1.63
N PRO A 25 -5.80 9.84 -2.45
CA PRO A 25 -7.00 9.05 -2.22
C PRO A 25 -6.74 7.54 -2.30
N HIS A 26 -5.73 7.14 -3.06
CA HIS A 26 -5.30 5.74 -3.16
C HIS A 26 -4.69 5.26 -1.84
N PHE A 27 -3.81 6.04 -1.22
CA PHE A 27 -3.21 5.66 0.06
C PHE A 27 -4.26 5.53 1.18
N LYS A 28 -5.26 6.42 1.20
CA LYS A 28 -6.41 6.28 2.11
C LYS A 28 -7.15 4.96 1.91
N LYS A 29 -7.43 4.57 0.66
CA LYS A 29 -8.08 3.28 0.35
C LYS A 29 -7.20 2.10 0.79
N THR A 30 -5.89 2.17 0.53
CA THR A 30 -4.93 1.15 0.95
C THR A 30 -4.93 0.97 2.47
N ILE A 31 -4.94 2.05 3.25
CA ILE A 31 -5.05 1.96 4.73
C ILE A 31 -6.35 1.29 5.16
N VAL A 32 -7.48 1.65 4.56
CA VAL A 32 -8.78 1.07 4.91
C VAL A 32 -8.79 -0.43 4.61
N TYR A 33 -8.34 -0.85 3.43
CA TYR A 33 -8.27 -2.29 3.10
C TYR A 33 -7.27 -3.04 3.97
N ALA A 34 -6.14 -2.42 4.32
CA ALA A 34 -5.18 -3.01 5.26
C ALA A 34 -5.81 -3.20 6.65
N ALA A 35 -6.58 -2.22 7.15
CA ALA A 35 -7.28 -2.33 8.42
C ALA A 35 -8.36 -3.43 8.41
N ILE A 36 -9.09 -3.57 7.29
CA ILE A 36 -10.08 -4.65 7.11
C ILE A 36 -9.39 -6.01 7.10
N GLY A 37 -8.31 -6.17 6.34
CA GLY A 37 -7.53 -7.42 6.31
C GLY A 37 -6.96 -7.77 7.69
N ALA A 38 -6.42 -6.78 8.40
CA ALA A 38 -5.87 -6.98 9.74
C ALA A 38 -6.95 -7.37 10.77
N SER A 39 -8.13 -6.74 10.73
CA SER A 39 -9.23 -7.08 11.64
C SER A 39 -9.79 -8.48 11.39
N ILE A 40 -9.97 -8.87 10.12
CA ILE A 40 -10.37 -10.25 9.76
C ILE A 40 -9.32 -11.26 10.23
N GLY A 41 -8.03 -11.00 9.96
CA GLY A 41 -6.93 -11.86 10.39
C GLY A 41 -6.86 -12.00 11.92
N TYR A 42 -7.14 -10.91 12.65
CA TYR A 42 -7.18 -10.93 14.12
C TYR A 42 -8.36 -11.74 14.68
N VAL A 43 -9.54 -11.64 14.07
CA VAL A 43 -10.70 -12.45 14.46
C VAL A 43 -10.42 -13.94 14.24
N LEU A 44 -9.84 -14.30 13.09
CA LEU A 44 -9.41 -15.68 12.82
C LEU A 44 -8.37 -16.16 13.85
N PHE A 45 -7.41 -15.32 14.19
CA PHE A 45 -6.38 -15.62 15.20
C PHE A 45 -6.96 -15.91 16.60
N ILE A 46 -8.01 -15.21 17.02
CA ILE A 46 -8.67 -15.46 18.31
C ILE A 46 -9.41 -16.81 18.30
N ILE A 47 -9.95 -17.24 17.17
CA ILE A 47 -10.69 -18.50 17.07
C ILE A 47 -9.74 -19.72 17.09
N GLU A 48 -8.52 -19.59 16.57
CA GLU A 48 -7.54 -20.70 16.41
C GLU A 48 -6.61 -20.89 17.64
N GLN A 49 -6.96 -20.36 18.81
CA GLN A 49 -6.01 -19.97 19.86
C GLN A 49 -5.26 -21.04 20.68
N ASP A 50 -5.15 -22.31 20.28
CA ASP A 50 -4.50 -23.34 21.12
C ASP A 50 -2.99 -23.58 20.87
N ALA A 51 -2.38 -23.11 19.78
CA ALA A 51 -0.93 -23.32 19.55
C ALA A 51 -0.18 -22.17 18.84
N ALA A 52 -0.88 -21.20 18.25
CA ALA A 52 -0.30 -20.30 17.25
C ALA A 52 0.28 -18.97 17.79
N LYS A 53 0.19 -18.68 19.09
CA LYS A 53 0.67 -17.41 19.68
C LYS A 53 2.18 -17.16 19.46
N LEU A 54 2.97 -18.21 19.25
CA LEU A 54 4.40 -18.09 18.94
C LEU A 54 4.69 -17.88 17.45
N ILE A 55 3.77 -18.28 16.55
CA ILE A 55 4.01 -18.30 15.11
C ILE A 55 3.93 -16.89 14.52
N LEU A 56 3.09 -16.01 15.06
CA LEU A 56 2.91 -14.66 14.49
C LEU A 56 4.17 -13.78 14.59
N TRP A 57 5.03 -14.06 15.57
CA TRP A 57 6.35 -13.44 15.74
C TRP A 57 7.50 -14.27 15.15
N SER A 58 7.20 -15.37 14.45
CA SER A 58 8.23 -16.13 13.76
C SER A 58 8.74 -15.36 12.55
N ASP A 59 10.01 -15.57 12.19
CA ASP A 59 10.60 -14.99 10.98
C ASP A 59 9.78 -15.33 9.73
N THR A 60 9.19 -16.53 9.68
CA THR A 60 8.35 -16.98 8.57
C THR A 60 7.03 -16.22 8.48
N ALA A 61 6.35 -15.94 9.60
CA ALA A 61 5.13 -15.13 9.59
C ALA A 61 5.43 -13.68 9.22
N MET A 62 6.53 -13.12 9.73
CA MET A 62 6.94 -11.75 9.41
C MET A 62 7.31 -11.61 7.92
N GLN A 63 7.99 -12.60 7.33
CA GLN A 63 8.25 -12.64 5.89
C GLN A 63 6.96 -12.71 5.06
N ASN A 64 5.99 -13.53 5.47
CA ASN A 64 4.71 -13.65 4.76
C ASN A 64 3.89 -12.35 4.84
N VAL A 65 3.87 -11.70 6.00
CA VAL A 65 3.22 -10.38 6.17
C VAL A 65 3.90 -9.33 5.31
N LEU A 66 5.24 -9.27 5.31
CA LEU A 66 5.99 -8.33 4.49
C LEU A 66 5.76 -8.57 2.99
N MET A 67 5.76 -9.82 2.56
CA MET A 67 5.47 -10.22 1.18
C MET A 67 4.05 -9.81 0.78
N GLY A 68 3.07 -10.07 1.65
CA GLY A 68 1.68 -9.65 1.45
C GLY A 68 1.54 -8.13 1.33
N MET A 69 2.25 -7.36 2.17
CA MET A 69 2.31 -5.90 2.05
C MET A 69 2.95 -5.47 0.73
N ALA A 70 4.05 -6.09 0.31
CA ALA A 70 4.72 -5.77 -0.94
C ALA A 70 3.80 -5.98 -2.15
N PHE A 71 3.11 -7.12 -2.21
CA PHE A 71 2.10 -7.38 -3.25
C PHE A 71 0.92 -6.41 -3.18
N GLY A 72 0.43 -6.10 -1.98
CA GLY A 72 -0.64 -5.11 -1.80
C GLY A 72 -0.25 -3.72 -2.32
N VAL A 73 0.97 -3.27 -2.04
CA VAL A 73 1.50 -2.00 -2.57
C VAL A 73 1.65 -2.07 -4.09
N PHE A 74 2.18 -3.16 -4.64
CA PHE A 74 2.34 -3.31 -6.08
C PHE A 74 1.00 -3.25 -6.82
N ILE A 75 0.00 -4.00 -6.35
CA ILE A 75 -1.34 -4.02 -6.93
C ILE A 75 -1.96 -2.62 -6.89
N THR A 76 -1.91 -1.96 -5.73
CA THR A 76 -2.56 -0.65 -5.52
C THR A 76 -1.84 0.53 -6.18
N ASN A 77 -0.53 0.43 -6.43
CA ASN A 77 0.23 1.46 -7.17
C ASN A 77 0.43 1.16 -8.65
N SER A 78 -0.08 0.04 -9.16
CA SER A 78 0.00 -0.30 -10.58
C SER A 78 -0.67 0.76 -11.48
N PRO A 79 -0.21 0.94 -12.74
CA PRO A 79 -0.84 1.84 -13.71
C PRO A 79 -2.33 1.53 -13.91
N CYS A 80 -2.68 0.25 -13.85
CA CYS A 80 -4.05 -0.23 -14.01
C CYS A 80 -4.96 0.08 -12.84
N ALA A 81 -4.47 0.01 -11.59
CA ALA A 81 -5.24 0.47 -10.42
C ALA A 81 -5.51 1.99 -10.42
N ARG A 82 -4.82 2.74 -11.31
CA ARG A 82 -4.99 4.18 -11.51
C ARG A 82 -5.83 4.53 -12.75
N GLY A 83 -6.46 3.54 -13.41
CA GLY A 83 -7.29 3.77 -14.60
C GLY A 83 -6.50 4.26 -15.81
N LYS A 84 -5.23 3.85 -15.92
CA LYS A 84 -4.31 4.20 -17.02
C LYS A 84 -3.85 2.96 -17.81
N CYS A 85 -4.61 1.87 -17.74
CA CYS A 85 -4.74 0.99 -18.89
C CYS A 85 -5.84 1.58 -19.80
#